data_AF-A0AAC8YNE8-F1
#
_entry.id   AF-A0AAC8YNE8-F1
#
_cell.length_a   1.000
_cell.length_b   1.000
_cell.length_c   1.000
_cell.angle_alpha   90.00
_cell.angle_beta   90.00
_cell.angle_gamma   90.00
#
_symmetry.space_group_name_H-M   'P 1'
#
loop_
_entity.id
_entity.type
_entity.pdbx_description
1 polymer ?
#
loop_
_entity_poly.entity_id
_entity_poly.type
_entity_poly.pdbx_seq_one_letter_code
_entity_poly.pdbx_strand_id
1 'polypeptide(L)'
;MTVHDLCAEFGIRIIDGHRYPEVGETRAVATLERILRRYGEGHLRLVLTTLAETANNKVLLDEVGLWMASDLIRACAGIVESRADDWLQTWDAMPVGELQFICQDLRGFVPQRTALGGMVYERIFRRFGQNAGQFDLFDDRRAK
;
A
#
# COMPACT_ATOMS: atom_id res chain seq x y z
N MET A 1 15.03 -13.25 12.45
CA MET A 1 13.88 -13.64 11.62
C MET A 1 14.13 -13.21 10.19
N THR A 2 13.77 -14.04 9.21
CA THR A 2 14.01 -13.77 7.78
C THR A 2 12.78 -13.12 7.13
N VAL A 3 12.95 -12.58 5.92
CA VAL A 3 11.82 -12.10 5.10
C VAL A 3 10.85 -13.24 4.76
N HIS A 4 11.35 -14.46 4.58
CA HIS A 4 10.53 -15.63 4.33
C HIS A 4 9.61 -15.95 5.51
N ASP A 5 10.15 -15.92 6.73
CA ASP A 5 9.36 -16.15 7.95
C ASP A 5 8.26 -15.10 8.08
N LEU A 6 8.61 -13.82 7.92
CA LEU A 6 7.65 -12.72 7.95
C LEU A 6 6.56 -12.88 6.90
N CYS A 7 6.90 -13.15 5.64
CA CYS A 7 5.89 -13.34 4.60
C CYS A 7 4.95 -14.50 4.91
N ALA A 8 5.49 -15.63 5.41
CA ALA A 8 4.70 -16.79 5.77
C ALA A 8 3.69 -16.49 6.88
N GLU A 9 4.05 -15.66 7.87
CA GLU A 9 3.13 -15.23 8.94
C GLU A 9 1.90 -14.48 8.39
N PHE A 10 2.06 -13.70 7.31
CA PHE A 10 0.98 -12.97 6.66
C PHE A 10 0.32 -13.76 5.51
N GLY A 11 0.62 -15.05 5.38
CA GLY A 11 0.08 -15.89 4.30
C GLY A 11 0.58 -15.51 2.90
N ILE A 12 1.70 -14.78 2.80
CA ILE A 12 2.29 -14.34 1.53
C ILE A 12 3.27 -15.38 1.02
N ARG A 13 3.00 -15.92 -0.18
CA ARG A 13 3.90 -16.86 -0.84
C ARG A 13 4.96 -16.12 -1.66
N ILE A 14 6.23 -16.34 -1.31
CA ILE A 14 7.34 -15.92 -2.17
C ILE A 14 7.46 -16.88 -3.36
N ILE A 15 7.48 -16.33 -4.56
CA ILE A 15 7.61 -17.08 -5.82
C ILE A 15 8.87 -16.67 -6.59
N ASP A 16 9.20 -17.47 -7.60
CA ASP A 16 10.30 -17.20 -8.53
C ASP A 16 10.09 -15.91 -9.33
N GLY A 17 11.20 -15.23 -9.66
CA GLY A 17 11.20 -13.94 -10.35
C GLY A 17 10.60 -13.94 -11.76
N HIS A 18 10.57 -15.10 -12.43
CA HIS A 18 10.05 -15.26 -13.79
C HIS A 18 8.56 -15.58 -13.85
N ARG A 19 7.94 -15.89 -12.71
CA ARG A 19 6.50 -16.19 -12.64
C ARG A 19 5.71 -14.90 -12.41
N TYR A 20 4.54 -14.83 -13.03
CA TYR A 20 3.58 -13.79 -12.72
C TYR A 20 2.94 -14.10 -11.35
N PRO A 21 2.95 -13.16 -10.39
CA PRO A 21 2.37 -13.38 -9.08
C PRO A 21 0.85 -13.42 -9.13
N GLU A 22 0.27 -14.37 -8.43
CA GLU A 22 -1.16 -14.40 -8.11
C GLU A 22 -1.43 -13.63 -6.80
N VAL A 23 -2.71 -13.56 -6.43
CA VAL A 23 -3.18 -12.97 -5.18
C VAL A 23 -2.49 -13.64 -3.99
N GLY A 24 -1.89 -12.82 -3.11
CA GLY A 24 -1.14 -13.33 -1.95
C GLY A 24 0.26 -13.83 -2.28
N GLU A 25 0.76 -13.56 -3.49
CA GLU A 25 2.11 -13.91 -3.90
C GLU A 25 2.98 -12.69 -4.10
N THR A 26 4.28 -12.86 -3.90
CA THR A 26 5.27 -11.84 -4.24
C THR A 26 6.51 -12.46 -4.84
N ARG A 27 7.07 -11.78 -5.83
CA ARG A 27 8.44 -12.02 -6.31
C ARG A 27 9.41 -10.91 -5.89
N ALA A 28 8.91 -9.91 -5.16
CA ALA A 28 9.66 -8.71 -4.78
C ALA A 28 10.47 -8.90 -3.48
N VAL A 29 11.12 -10.07 -3.32
CA VAL A 29 11.87 -10.44 -2.10
C VAL A 29 12.97 -9.43 -1.80
N ALA A 30 13.73 -9.03 -2.81
CA ALA A 30 14.79 -8.03 -2.65
C ALA A 30 14.27 -6.69 -2.13
N THR A 31 13.02 -6.32 -2.47
CA THR A 31 12.38 -5.10 -1.97
C THR A 31 12.02 -5.23 -0.49
N LEU A 32 11.42 -6.35 -0.10
CA LEU A 32 11.11 -6.65 1.30
C LEU A 32 12.39 -6.64 2.16
N GLU A 33 13.46 -7.26 1.69
CA GLU A 33 14.75 -7.25 2.37
C GLU A 33 15.34 -5.84 2.49
N ARG A 34 15.22 -5.01 1.45
CA ARG A 34 15.67 -3.61 1.48
C ARG A 34 14.88 -2.79 2.49
N ILE A 35 13.57 -3.01 2.58
CA ILE A 35 12.71 -2.36 3.59
C ILE A 35 13.11 -2.83 4.99
N LEU A 36 13.26 -4.14 5.20
CA LEU A 36 13.69 -4.73 6.48
C LEU A 36 15.03 -4.15 6.94
N ARG A 37 16.04 -4.15 6.07
CA ARG A 37 17.37 -3.61 6.40
C ARG A 37 17.33 -2.11 6.71
N ARG A 38 16.43 -1.35 6.08
CA ARG A 38 16.40 0.12 6.20
C ARG A 38 15.58 0.61 7.40
N TYR A 39 14.47 -0.05 7.71
CA TYR A 39 13.49 0.43 8.70
C TYR A 39 13.20 -0.58 9.81
N GLY A 40 13.80 -1.76 9.75
CA GLY A 40 13.63 -2.79 10.77
C GLY A 40 12.35 -3.61 10.61
N GLU A 41 12.24 -4.62 11.48
CA GLU A 41 11.18 -5.62 11.42
C GLU A 41 9.79 -5.04 11.67
N GLY A 42 9.64 -4.19 12.70
CA GLY A 42 8.35 -3.60 13.05
C GLY A 42 7.74 -2.80 11.90
N HIS A 43 8.56 -2.06 11.16
CA HIS A 43 8.12 -1.33 9.98
C HIS A 43 7.69 -2.27 8.84
N LEU A 44 8.47 -3.33 8.59
CA LEU A 44 8.09 -4.32 7.57
C LEU A 44 6.78 -5.03 7.94
N ARG A 45 6.56 -5.37 9.21
CA ARG A 45 5.30 -5.93 9.68
C ARG A 45 4.13 -4.99 9.38
N LEU A 46 4.25 -3.69 9.68
CA LEU A 46 3.21 -2.71 9.35
C LEU A 46 2.91 -2.63 7.84
N VAL A 47 3.95 -2.69 7.00
CA VAL A 47 3.78 -2.74 5.53
C VAL A 47 2.99 -3.99 5.13
N LEU A 48 3.37 -5.16 5.63
CA LEU A 48 2.71 -6.42 5.31
C LEU A 48 1.27 -6.45 5.84
N THR A 49 1.03 -6.01 7.08
CA THR A 49 -0.34 -5.87 7.64
C THR A 49 -1.19 -4.97 6.75
N THR A 50 -0.68 -3.79 6.37
CA THR A 50 -1.43 -2.83 5.56
C THR A 50 -1.84 -3.42 4.20
N LEU A 51 -0.97 -4.22 3.57
CA LEU A 51 -1.20 -4.76 2.23
C LEU A 51 -1.89 -6.13 2.21
N ALA A 52 -1.69 -6.98 3.23
CA ALA A 52 -2.21 -8.35 3.27
C ALA A 52 -3.63 -8.43 3.84
N GLU A 53 -3.93 -7.63 4.87
CA GLU A 53 -5.23 -7.63 5.57
C GLU A 53 -6.32 -6.87 4.80
N THR A 54 -5.95 -6.17 3.72
CA THR A 54 -6.89 -5.37 2.94
C THR A 54 -7.30 -6.12 1.68
N ALA A 55 -8.58 -6.50 1.61
CA ALA A 55 -9.10 -7.47 0.65
C ALA A 55 -8.91 -7.02 -0.81
N ASN A 56 -8.89 -5.70 -1.04
CA ASN A 56 -8.73 -5.07 -2.35
C ASN A 56 -7.26 -4.92 -2.81
N ASN A 57 -6.29 -5.20 -1.96
CA ASN A 57 -4.88 -4.82 -2.18
C ASN A 57 -3.94 -6.00 -2.40
N LYS A 58 -4.47 -7.23 -2.46
CA LYS A 58 -3.66 -8.45 -2.61
C LYS A 58 -2.91 -8.57 -3.95
N VAL A 59 -3.16 -7.65 -4.90
CA VAL A 59 -2.45 -7.53 -6.18
C VAL A 59 -1.19 -6.65 -6.05
N LEU A 60 -1.04 -5.88 -4.97
CA LEU A 60 0.00 -4.84 -4.81
C LEU A 60 1.33 -5.35 -4.26
N LEU A 61 1.52 -6.66 -4.09
CA LEU A 61 2.74 -7.22 -3.51
C LEU A 61 3.93 -7.23 -4.49
N ASP A 62 4.05 -6.18 -5.29
CA ASP A 62 5.18 -5.90 -6.16
C ASP A 62 6.09 -4.81 -5.57
N GLU A 63 7.18 -4.50 -6.25
CA GLU A 63 8.13 -3.49 -5.76
C GLU A 63 7.49 -2.11 -5.56
N VAL A 64 6.54 -1.73 -6.43
CA VAL A 64 5.93 -0.40 -6.40
C VAL A 64 4.98 -0.28 -5.20
N GLY A 65 4.09 -1.25 -5.03
CA GLY A 65 3.13 -1.26 -3.92
C GLY A 65 3.81 -1.34 -2.55
N LEU A 66 4.82 -2.21 -2.41
CA LEU A 66 5.60 -2.35 -1.17
C LEU A 66 6.31 -1.05 -0.77
N TRP A 67 6.98 -0.39 -1.72
CA TRP A 67 7.65 0.87 -1.43
C TRP A 67 6.68 2.02 -1.17
N MET A 68 5.57 2.07 -1.92
CA MET A 68 4.54 3.07 -1.73
C MET A 68 3.91 2.96 -0.34
N ALA A 69 3.50 1.77 0.09
CA ALA A 69 2.98 1.55 1.43
C ALA A 69 4.00 1.93 2.52
N SER A 70 5.26 1.55 2.32
CA SER A 70 6.37 1.91 3.22
C SER A 70 6.54 3.43 3.37
N ASP A 71 6.41 4.19 2.28
CA ASP A 71 6.48 5.66 2.34
C ASP A 71 5.30 6.26 3.08
N LEU A 72 4.08 5.78 2.80
CA LEU A 72 2.88 6.34 3.41
C LEU A 72 2.78 6.03 4.90
N ILE A 73 3.20 4.84 5.33
CA ILE A 73 3.32 4.52 6.77
C ILE A 73 4.25 5.51 7.46
N ARG A 74 5.37 5.88 6.83
CA ARG A 74 6.32 6.86 7.40
C ARG A 74 5.76 8.28 7.36
N ALA A 75 5.12 8.67 6.28
CA ALA A 75 4.52 10.01 6.14
C ALA A 75 3.33 10.21 7.09
N CYS A 76 2.60 9.13 7.40
CA CYS A 76 1.41 9.12 8.24
C CYS A 76 1.66 8.46 9.59
N ALA A 77 2.91 8.42 10.08
CA ALA A 77 3.28 7.69 11.31
C ALA A 77 2.39 8.04 12.51
N GLY A 78 2.09 9.33 12.71
CA GLY A 78 1.17 9.76 13.78
C GLY A 78 -0.25 9.19 13.67
N ILE A 79 -0.76 8.96 12.44
CA ILE A 79 -2.06 8.30 12.21
C ILE A 79 -1.93 6.81 12.50
N VAL A 80 -0.89 6.15 11.98
CA VAL A 80 -0.66 4.71 12.16
C VAL A 80 -0.52 4.36 13.64
N GLU A 81 0.20 5.18 14.41
CA GLU A 81 0.44 4.95 15.84
C GLU A 81 -0.79 5.22 16.71
N SER A 82 -1.59 6.24 16.40
CA SER A 82 -2.71 6.65 17.25
C SER A 82 -4.06 6.09 16.81
N ARG A 83 -4.20 5.65 15.54
CA ARG A 83 -5.47 5.29 14.89
C ARG A 83 -5.29 4.11 13.92
N ALA A 84 -4.65 3.04 14.38
CA ALA A 84 -4.33 1.87 13.55
C ALA A 84 -5.57 1.23 12.89
N ASP A 85 -6.69 1.12 13.59
CA ASP A 85 -7.93 0.53 13.03
C ASP A 85 -8.49 1.38 11.89
N ASP A 86 -8.54 2.71 12.08
CA ASP A 86 -8.98 3.63 11.03
C ASP A 86 -8.06 3.59 9.81
N TRP A 87 -6.74 3.43 10.04
CA TRP A 87 -5.77 3.26 8.97
C TRP A 87 -6.09 2.02 8.13
N LEU A 88 -6.25 0.86 8.78
CA LEU A 88 -6.57 -0.39 8.07
C LEU A 88 -7.92 -0.33 7.35
N GLN A 89 -8.95 0.24 7.97
CA GLN A 89 -10.26 0.45 7.33
C GLN A 89 -10.16 1.35 6.10
N THR A 90 -9.33 2.41 6.17
CA THR A 90 -9.11 3.30 5.03
C THR A 90 -8.47 2.53 3.88
N TRP A 91 -7.45 1.73 4.16
CA TRP A 91 -6.79 0.92 3.12
C TRP A 91 -7.66 -0.18 2.55
N ASP A 92 -8.55 -0.78 3.34
CA ASP A 92 -9.50 -1.80 2.86
C ASP A 92 -10.55 -1.20 1.90
N ALA A 93 -11.02 0.01 2.20
CA ALA A 93 -11.98 0.73 1.36
C ALA A 93 -11.38 1.31 0.07
N MET A 94 -10.05 1.44 -0.03
CA MET A 94 -9.40 2.03 -1.20
C MET A 94 -9.23 1.00 -2.33
N PRO A 95 -9.55 1.35 -3.60
CA PRO A 95 -9.36 0.47 -4.75
C PRO A 95 -7.90 0.53 -5.25
N VAL A 96 -6.91 0.29 -4.39
CA VAL A 96 -5.51 0.61 -4.71
C VAL A 96 -4.98 -0.23 -5.88
N GLY A 97 -5.46 -1.47 -6.06
CA GLY A 97 -5.15 -2.28 -7.25
C GLY A 97 -5.56 -1.59 -8.56
N GLU A 98 -6.73 -0.98 -8.60
CA GLU A 98 -7.21 -0.20 -9.74
C GLU A 98 -6.38 1.08 -9.93
N LEU A 99 -6.02 1.76 -8.84
CA LEU A 99 -5.14 2.93 -8.92
C LEU A 99 -3.75 2.58 -9.46
N GLN A 100 -3.23 1.41 -9.07
CA GLN A 100 -1.97 0.91 -9.61
C GLN A 100 -2.12 0.55 -11.09
N PHE A 101 -3.24 -0.04 -11.51
CA PHE A 101 -3.51 -0.27 -12.92
C PHE A 101 -3.56 1.05 -13.72
N ILE A 102 -4.31 2.05 -13.25
CA ILE A 102 -4.40 3.38 -13.87
C ILE A 102 -3.02 4.05 -13.94
N CYS A 103 -2.20 3.98 -12.88
CA CYS A 103 -0.90 4.65 -12.88
C CYS A 103 0.09 4.05 -13.89
N GLN A 104 -0.13 2.82 -14.36
CA GLN A 104 0.71 2.19 -15.39
C GLN A 104 0.69 2.96 -16.71
N ASP A 105 -0.39 3.68 -17.03
CA ASP A 105 -0.48 4.54 -18.22
C ASP A 105 0.56 5.67 -18.21
N LEU A 106 1.08 6.05 -17.03
CA LEU A 106 2.11 7.08 -16.87
C LEU A 106 3.54 6.52 -16.95
N ARG A 107 3.70 5.22 -17.21
CA ARG A 107 5.02 4.58 -17.25
C ARG A 107 5.89 5.19 -18.35
N GLY A 108 7.13 5.52 -18.00
CA GLY A 108 8.07 6.21 -18.90
C GLY A 108 8.02 7.74 -18.80
N PHE A 109 6.98 8.30 -18.17
CA PHE A 109 6.85 9.74 -17.93
C PHE A 109 7.03 10.11 -16.45
N VAL A 110 6.41 9.33 -15.55
CA VAL A 110 6.43 9.59 -14.10
C VAL A 110 6.84 8.32 -13.35
N PRO A 111 7.69 8.43 -12.30
CA PRO A 111 7.98 7.31 -11.42
C PRO A 111 6.71 6.73 -10.79
N GLN A 112 6.48 5.44 -11.01
CA GLN A 112 5.24 4.74 -10.64
C GLN A 112 4.95 4.77 -9.13
N ARG A 113 5.99 4.60 -8.31
CA ARG A 113 5.91 4.73 -6.85
C ARG A 113 5.37 6.09 -6.41
N THR A 114 5.84 7.16 -7.04
CA THR A 114 5.42 8.53 -6.72
C THR A 114 4.00 8.80 -7.22
N ALA A 115 3.67 8.36 -8.43
CA ALA A 115 2.32 8.50 -8.99
C ALA A 115 1.28 7.78 -8.12
N LEU A 116 1.50 6.49 -7.85
CA LEU A 116 0.61 5.70 -6.99
C LEU A 116 0.56 6.27 -5.57
N GLY A 117 1.72 6.64 -5.01
CA GLY A 117 1.81 7.24 -3.68
C GLY A 117 0.99 8.52 -3.55
N GLY A 118 1.01 9.40 -4.55
CA GLY A 118 0.16 10.60 -4.57
C GLY A 118 -1.34 10.27 -4.60
N MET A 119 -1.74 9.31 -5.45
CA MET A 119 -3.15 8.90 -5.58
C MET A 119 -3.70 8.25 -4.30
N VAL A 120 -2.89 7.46 -3.61
CA VAL A 120 -3.27 6.82 -2.33
C VAL A 120 -3.22 7.84 -1.20
N TYR A 121 -2.20 8.69 -1.15
CA TYR A 121 -2.10 9.75 -0.13
C TYR A 121 -3.28 10.71 -0.19
N GLU A 122 -3.75 11.09 -1.38
CA GLU A 122 -4.90 11.97 -1.53
C GLU A 122 -6.17 11.40 -0.86
N ARG A 123 -6.40 10.08 -0.99
CA ARG A 123 -7.51 9.38 -0.31
C ARG A 123 -7.33 9.34 1.20
N ILE A 124 -6.11 9.06 1.67
CA ILE A 124 -5.77 9.15 3.10
C ILE A 124 -6.01 10.57 3.60
N PHE A 125 -5.60 11.59 2.86
CA PHE A 125 -5.78 13.00 3.21
C PHE A 125 -7.26 13.38 3.27
N ARG A 126 -8.12 12.88 2.39
CA ARG A 126 -9.57 13.10 2.49
C ARG A 126 -10.17 12.53 3.77
N ARG A 127 -9.61 11.43 4.29
CA ARG A 127 -10.10 10.76 5.50
C ARG A 127 -9.54 11.36 6.80
N PHE A 128 -8.30 11.84 6.79
CA PHE A 128 -7.58 12.26 8.00
C PHE A 128 -7.09 13.71 8.00
N GLY A 129 -7.10 14.37 6.85
CA GLY A 129 -6.58 15.72 6.66
C GLY A 129 -7.46 16.80 7.28
N GLN A 130 -6.96 18.03 7.26
CA GLN A 130 -7.74 19.21 7.62
C GLN A 130 -8.92 19.30 6.65
N ASN A 131 -10.15 19.25 7.18
CA ASN A 131 -11.43 19.14 6.45
C ASN A 131 -11.88 17.72 6.07
N ALA A 132 -11.42 16.68 6.77
CA ALA A 132 -11.98 15.33 6.65
C ALA A 132 -13.51 15.36 6.80
N GLY A 133 -14.22 14.91 5.75
CA GLY A 133 -15.69 14.94 5.66
C GLY A 133 -16.30 16.16 4.93
N GLN A 134 -15.52 17.20 4.62
CA GLN A 134 -16.01 18.38 3.89
C GLN A 134 -15.88 18.25 2.37
N PHE A 135 -14.94 17.41 1.89
CA PHE A 135 -14.75 17.14 0.47
C PHE A 135 -15.91 16.37 -0.18
N ASP A 136 -16.63 15.53 0.59
CA ASP A 136 -17.83 14.81 0.10
C ASP A 136 -18.91 15.78 -0.39
N LEU A 137 -19.02 16.96 0.24
CA LEU A 137 -20.03 17.98 -0.11
C LEU A 137 -19.89 18.50 -1.56
N PHE A 138 -18.72 18.33 -2.20
CA PHE A 138 -18.45 18.79 -3.56
C PHE A 138 -18.26 17.66 -4.58
N ASP A 139 -18.17 16.40 -4.11
CA ASP A 139 -17.97 15.19 -4.93
C ASP A 139 -19.29 14.50 -5.33
N ASP A 140 -20.43 14.88 -4.72
CA ASP A 140 -21.80 14.47 -5.09
C ASP A 140 -22.24 14.85 -6.53
N ARG A 141 -21.35 15.38 -7.37
CA ARG A 141 -21.62 15.74 -8.76
C ARG A 141 -21.56 14.56 -9.74
N ARG A 142 -21.53 13.30 -9.27
CA ARG A 142 -21.52 12.09 -10.11
C ARG A 142 -22.67 11.11 -9.85
N ALA A 143 -23.81 11.58 -9.37
CA ALA A 143 -25.05 10.81 -9.39
C ALA A 143 -26.11 11.53 -10.26
N LYS A 144 -25.95 11.44 -11.58
CA LYS A 144 -27.04 11.59 -12.57
C LYS A 144 -26.77 10.68 -13.76
#